data_AF-A0A832EX51-F1
#
_entry.id   AF-A0A832EX51-F1
#
_cell.length_a   1.000
_cell.length_b   1.000
_cell.length_c   1.000
_cell.angle_alpha   90.00
_cell.angle_beta   90.00
_cell.angle_gamma   90.00
#
_symmetry.space_group_name_H-M   'P 1'
#
loop_
_entity.id
_entity.type
_entity.pdbx_description
1 polymer ?
#
loop_
_entity_poly.entity_id
_entity_poly.type
_entity_poly.pdbx_seq_one_letter_code
_entity_poly.pdbx_strand_id
1 'polypeptide(L)'
;MMDLDLLIVFIVMGIIFLRQMVIIKEPYKINYAPFLLGIGAIGSLVHIMLHPEIESMMLLFKEALLPFFVSLVLFLVLYVMHQAQERAQSVVENRQNLDILHQIQQMQKSITLLEENVAYLNLSDKDVHEKVLHANVEESEYFEKIATNQKAFMTQFDAIHKRQEEMLECISEFTQEKLPDLDTVVHRHIDMLRIAEQDHFNQIKNAMET
;
A
#
# COMPACT_ATOMS: atom_id res chain seq x y z
N MET A 1 -51.45 -34.67 56.82
CA MET A 1 -50.49 -33.56 56.66
C MET A 1 -49.47 -34.04 55.66
N MET A 2 -48.93 -33.18 54.79
CA MET A 2 -47.90 -33.62 53.84
C MET A 2 -46.65 -34.02 54.63
N ASP A 3 -46.12 -35.21 54.36
CA ASP A 3 -44.93 -35.71 55.04
C ASP A 3 -43.70 -34.85 54.69
N LEU A 4 -42.76 -34.78 55.64
CA LEU A 4 -41.61 -33.89 55.57
C LEU A 4 -40.71 -34.19 54.36
N ASP A 5 -40.62 -35.46 53.97
CA ASP A 5 -39.88 -35.93 52.79
C ASP A 5 -40.46 -35.37 51.48
N LEU A 6 -41.78 -35.42 51.31
CA LEU A 6 -42.47 -34.82 50.17
C LEU A 6 -42.26 -33.30 50.10
N LEU A 7 -42.32 -32.63 51.25
CA LEU A 7 -42.07 -31.18 51.33
C LEU A 7 -40.64 -30.82 50.91
N ILE A 8 -39.64 -31.59 51.33
CA ILE A 8 -38.24 -31.40 50.90
C ILE A 8 -38.11 -31.60 49.39
N VAL A 9 -38.73 -32.63 48.83
CA VAL A 9 -38.72 -32.89 47.38
C VAL A 9 -39.31 -31.73 46.60
N PHE A 10 -40.45 -31.17 47.04
CA PHE A 10 -41.05 -30.01 46.39
C PHE A 10 -40.20 -28.74 46.49
N ILE A 11 -39.53 -28.49 47.62
CA ILE A 11 -38.60 -27.36 47.75
C ILE A 11 -37.43 -27.50 46.77
N VAL A 12 -36.83 -28.68 46.68
CA VAL A 12 -35.71 -28.94 45.75
C VAL A 12 -36.17 -28.78 44.30
N MET A 13 -37.34 -29.32 43.93
CA MET A 13 -37.92 -29.10 42.60
C MET A 13 -38.16 -27.63 42.31
N GLY A 14 -38.71 -26.89 43.27
CA GLY A 14 -38.97 -25.46 43.14
C GLY A 14 -37.70 -24.66 42.89
N ILE A 15 -36.63 -24.94 43.64
CA ILE A 15 -35.31 -24.29 43.46
C ILE A 15 -34.74 -24.57 42.07
N ILE A 16 -34.79 -25.83 41.62
CA ILE A 16 -34.27 -26.22 40.30
C ILE A 16 -35.10 -25.58 39.18
N PHE A 17 -36.43 -25.56 39.33
CA PHE A 17 -37.32 -24.93 38.37
C PHE A 17 -37.07 -23.43 38.25
N LEU A 18 -36.97 -22.72 39.39
CA LEU A 18 -36.65 -21.28 39.42
C LEU A 18 -35.28 -21.01 38.77
N ARG A 19 -34.26 -21.81 39.09
CA ARG A 19 -32.94 -21.70 38.48
C ARG A 19 -33.00 -21.91 36.97
N GLN A 20 -33.71 -22.94 36.50
CA GLN A 20 -33.85 -23.21 35.08
C GLN A 20 -34.57 -22.05 34.36
N MET A 21 -35.58 -21.45 34.98
CA MET A 21 -36.31 -20.33 34.38
C MET A 21 -35.43 -19.07 34.20
N VAL A 22 -34.46 -18.84 35.09
CA VAL A 22 -33.47 -17.77 34.91
C VAL A 22 -32.48 -18.12 33.79
N ILE A 23 -32.03 -19.37 33.77
CA ILE A 23 -31.01 -19.87 32.84
C ILE A 23 -31.53 -19.96 31.40
N ILE A 24 -32.82 -20.14 31.18
CA ILE A 24 -33.42 -20.24 29.84
C ILE A 24 -33.29 -18.96 29.00
N LYS A 25 -32.79 -17.87 29.57
CA LYS A 25 -32.42 -16.66 28.82
C LYS A 25 -31.03 -16.77 28.19
N GLU A 26 -30.24 -17.75 28.62
CA GLU A 26 -28.87 -17.95 28.20
C GLU A 26 -28.76 -19.22 27.33
N PRO A 27 -28.27 -19.11 26.09
CA PRO A 27 -28.36 -20.20 25.12
C PRO A 27 -27.38 -21.36 25.31
N TYR A 28 -26.38 -21.24 26.19
CA TYR A 28 -25.28 -22.22 26.33
C TYR A 28 -25.22 -22.90 27.70
N LYS A 29 -26.28 -22.81 28.50
CA LYS A 29 -26.29 -23.39 29.85
C LYS A 29 -27.04 -24.73 29.90
N ILE A 30 -26.62 -25.55 30.86
CA ILE A 30 -27.12 -26.92 31.08
C ILE A 30 -28.64 -26.91 31.24
N ASN A 31 -29.33 -27.80 30.51
CA ASN A 31 -30.76 -28.02 30.64
C ASN A 31 -31.05 -28.88 31.88
N TYR A 32 -31.66 -28.28 32.91
CA TYR A 32 -32.04 -28.95 34.16
C TYR A 32 -33.42 -29.64 34.09
N ALA A 33 -34.15 -29.56 32.98
CA ALA A 33 -35.46 -30.20 32.86
C ALA A 33 -35.43 -31.72 33.12
N PRO A 34 -34.47 -32.51 32.56
CA PRO A 34 -34.38 -33.94 32.85
C PRO A 34 -34.09 -34.24 34.34
N PHE A 35 -33.31 -33.37 34.99
CA PHE A 35 -33.01 -33.50 36.43
C PHE A 35 -34.25 -33.32 37.29
N LEU A 36 -35.15 -32.42 36.90
CA LEU A 36 -36.40 -32.17 37.61
C LEU A 36 -37.31 -33.40 37.59
N LEU A 37 -37.42 -34.07 36.44
CA LEU A 37 -38.14 -35.34 36.30
C LEU A 37 -37.48 -36.48 37.11
N GLY A 38 -36.14 -36.52 37.11
CA GLY A 38 -35.38 -37.47 37.93
C GLY A 38 -35.64 -37.32 39.43
N ILE A 39 -35.68 -36.09 39.94
CA ILE A 39 -35.96 -35.81 41.35
C ILE A 39 -37.39 -36.18 41.73
N GLY A 40 -38.35 -36.02 40.82
CA GLY A 40 -39.73 -36.49 41.05
C GLY A 40 -39.85 -37.98 41.13
N ALA A 41 -39.21 -38.71 40.21
CA ALA A 41 -39.16 -40.16 40.26
C ALA A 41 -38.47 -40.66 41.55
N ILE A 42 -37.34 -40.06 41.94
CA ILE A 42 -36.62 -40.42 43.17
C ILE A 42 -37.46 -40.10 44.41
N GLY A 43 -38.07 -38.91 44.48
CA GLY A 43 -38.92 -38.51 45.61
C GLY A 43 -40.13 -39.44 45.78
N SER A 44 -40.75 -39.83 44.67
CA SER A 44 -41.83 -40.84 44.66
C SER A 44 -41.38 -42.19 45.22
N LEU A 45 -40.19 -42.68 44.82
CA LEU A 45 -39.65 -43.95 45.30
C LEU A 45 -39.25 -43.90 46.78
N VAL A 46 -38.60 -42.82 47.20
CA VAL A 46 -38.18 -42.62 48.59
C VAL A 46 -39.38 -42.58 49.52
N HIS A 47 -40.46 -41.91 49.13
CA HIS A 47 -41.69 -41.84 49.92
C HIS A 47 -42.31 -43.22 50.17
N ILE A 48 -42.35 -44.08 49.12
CA ILE A 48 -42.83 -45.46 49.23
C ILE A 48 -41.96 -46.29 50.18
N MET A 49 -40.64 -46.08 50.16
CA MET A 49 -39.70 -46.82 51.01
C MET A 49 -39.77 -46.41 52.50
N LEU A 50 -40.06 -45.13 52.78
CA LEU A 50 -40.08 -44.60 54.15
C LEU A 50 -41.39 -44.88 54.91
N HIS A 51 -42.49 -45.09 54.19
CA HIS A 51 -43.82 -45.30 54.80
C HIS A 51 -44.47 -46.63 54.39
N PRO A 52 -43.85 -47.80 54.69
CA PRO A 52 -44.40 -49.10 54.31
C PRO A 52 -45.65 -49.51 55.12
N GLU A 53 -45.94 -48.83 56.24
CA GLU A 53 -46.96 -49.23 57.23
C GLU A 53 -48.31 -48.51 57.05
N ILE A 54 -48.51 -47.71 56.01
CA ILE A 54 -49.79 -47.02 55.77
C ILE A 54 -50.88 -48.06 55.51
N GLU A 55 -51.90 -48.10 56.38
CA GLU A 55 -53.00 -49.08 56.36
C GLU A 55 -53.74 -49.17 55.02
N SER A 56 -53.69 -48.10 54.23
CA SER A 56 -54.27 -48.03 52.88
C SER A 56 -53.17 -47.87 51.82
N MET A 57 -52.75 -48.97 51.21
CA MET A 57 -51.82 -48.97 50.07
C MET A 57 -52.22 -47.98 48.96
N MET A 58 -53.52 -47.79 48.73
CA MET A 58 -54.04 -46.82 47.76
C MET A 58 -53.68 -45.36 48.10
N LEU A 59 -53.63 -45.01 49.39
CA LEU A 59 -53.26 -43.67 49.86
C LEU A 59 -51.77 -43.41 49.63
N LEU A 60 -50.92 -44.37 50.00
CA LEU A 60 -49.48 -44.33 49.78
C LEU A 60 -49.13 -44.13 48.29
N PHE A 61 -49.77 -44.88 47.39
CA PHE A 61 -49.55 -44.73 45.96
C PHE A 61 -49.98 -43.35 45.44
N LYS A 62 -51.10 -42.81 45.94
CA LYS A 62 -51.60 -41.50 45.53
C LYS A 62 -50.64 -40.37 45.95
N GLU A 63 -50.11 -40.45 47.16
CA GLU A 63 -49.18 -39.46 47.71
C GLU A 63 -47.78 -39.59 47.08
N ALA A 64 -47.30 -40.82 46.89
CA ALA A 64 -46.06 -41.09 46.19
C ALA A 64 -46.08 -40.64 44.74
N LEU A 65 -47.20 -40.75 44.01
CA LEU A 65 -47.27 -40.31 42.60
C LEU A 65 -47.26 -38.79 42.45
N LEU A 66 -47.61 -38.03 43.50
CA LEU A 66 -47.76 -36.58 43.41
C LEU A 66 -46.43 -35.87 43.01
N PRO A 67 -45.26 -36.15 43.64
CA PRO A 67 -43.97 -35.61 43.18
C PRO A 67 -43.66 -35.92 41.71
N PHE A 68 -43.92 -37.15 41.27
CA PHE A 68 -43.69 -37.55 39.89
C PHE A 68 -44.57 -36.74 38.92
N PHE A 69 -45.87 -36.62 39.19
CA PHE A 69 -46.78 -35.83 38.35
C PHE A 69 -46.39 -34.35 38.31
N VAL A 70 -46.05 -33.75 39.45
CA VAL A 70 -45.61 -32.36 39.50
C VAL A 70 -44.32 -32.18 38.68
N SER A 71 -43.36 -33.09 38.81
CA SER A 71 -42.13 -33.05 38.01
C SER A 71 -42.37 -33.20 36.52
N LEU A 72 -43.34 -34.03 36.11
CA LEU A 72 -43.70 -34.24 34.71
C LEU A 72 -44.31 -32.97 34.09
N VAL A 73 -45.21 -32.30 34.81
CA VAL A 73 -45.82 -31.04 34.35
C VAL A 73 -44.76 -29.95 34.20
N LEU A 74 -43.91 -29.78 35.21
CA LEU A 74 -42.83 -28.80 35.17
C LEU A 74 -41.80 -29.12 34.07
N PHE A 75 -41.49 -30.40 33.83
CA PHE A 75 -40.66 -30.85 32.72
C PHE A 75 -41.25 -30.43 31.36
N LEU A 76 -42.55 -30.67 31.14
CA LEU A 76 -43.21 -30.30 29.89
C LEU A 76 -43.17 -28.79 29.64
N VAL A 77 -43.41 -27.98 30.68
CA VAL A 77 -43.30 -26.51 30.59
C VAL A 77 -41.90 -26.10 30.17
N LEU A 78 -40.88 -26.63 30.86
CA LEU A 78 -39.48 -26.31 30.55
C LEU A 78 -39.08 -26.78 29.15
N TYR A 79 -39.56 -27.93 28.72
CA TYR A 79 -39.29 -28.48 27.39
C TYR A 79 -39.83 -27.58 26.29
N VAL A 80 -41.09 -27.14 26.38
CA VAL A 80 -41.70 -26.23 25.41
C VAL A 80 -40.98 -24.88 25.38
N MET A 81 -40.62 -24.34 26.54
CA MET A 81 -39.87 -23.08 26.60
C MET A 81 -38.48 -23.20 25.96
N HIS A 82 -37.77 -24.30 26.21
CA HIS A 82 -36.45 -24.54 25.61
C HIS A 82 -36.55 -24.66 24.09
N GLN A 83 -37.54 -25.40 23.59
CA GLN A 83 -37.78 -25.51 22.16
C GLN A 83 -38.13 -24.15 21.52
N ALA A 84 -38.89 -23.30 22.20
CA ALA A 84 -39.21 -21.96 21.72
C ALA A 84 -37.95 -21.06 21.64
N GLN A 85 -37.04 -21.17 22.61
CA GLN A 85 -35.77 -20.46 22.64
C GLN A 85 -34.86 -20.86 21.48
N GLU A 86 -34.65 -22.17 21.25
CA GLU A 86 -33.82 -22.66 20.14
C GLU A 86 -34.31 -22.17 18.78
N ARG A 87 -35.65 -22.15 18.58
CA ARG A 87 -36.25 -21.60 17.37
C ARG A 87 -36.00 -20.10 17.23
N ALA A 88 -36.15 -19.33 18.29
CA ALA A 88 -35.87 -17.89 18.26
C ALA A 88 -34.39 -17.62 17.93
N GLN A 89 -33.49 -18.38 18.54
CA GLN A 89 -32.04 -18.22 18.33
C GLN A 89 -31.61 -18.58 16.90
N SER A 90 -32.08 -19.70 16.36
CA SER A 90 -31.77 -20.11 14.97
C SER A 90 -32.26 -19.09 13.93
N VAL A 91 -33.37 -18.39 14.18
CA VAL A 91 -33.82 -17.28 13.33
C VAL A 91 -32.87 -16.09 13.40
N VAL A 92 -32.39 -15.73 14.60
CA VAL A 92 -31.41 -14.65 14.78
C VAL A 92 -30.09 -15.00 14.12
N GLU A 93 -29.59 -16.22 14.32
CA GLU A 93 -28.36 -16.73 13.72
C GLU A 93 -28.46 -16.75 12.19
N ASN A 94 -29.58 -17.21 11.63
CA ASN A 94 -29.81 -17.18 10.18
C ASN A 94 -29.80 -15.75 9.62
N ARG A 95 -30.37 -14.77 10.34
CA ARG A 95 -30.30 -13.35 9.93
C ARG A 95 -28.85 -12.85 9.93
N GLN A 96 -28.11 -13.15 10.99
CA GLN A 96 -26.69 -12.79 11.08
C GLN A 96 -25.88 -13.42 9.94
N ASN A 97 -26.13 -14.69 9.60
CA ASN A 97 -25.47 -15.37 8.49
C ASN A 97 -25.80 -14.72 7.13
N LEU A 98 -27.04 -14.29 6.92
CA LEU A 98 -27.42 -13.56 5.70
C LEU A 98 -26.72 -12.19 5.61
N ASP A 99 -26.60 -11.47 6.73
CA ASP A 99 -25.89 -10.19 6.78
C ASP A 99 -24.39 -10.38 6.48
N ILE A 100 -23.77 -11.41 7.06
CA ILE A 100 -22.37 -11.78 6.80
C ILE A 100 -22.19 -12.13 5.31
N LEU A 101 -23.10 -12.93 4.73
CA LEU A 101 -23.05 -13.28 3.32
C LEU A 101 -23.15 -12.05 2.42
N HIS A 102 -24.01 -11.09 2.78
CA HIS A 102 -24.11 -9.83 2.05
C HIS A 102 -22.81 -9.01 2.12
N GLN A 103 -22.18 -8.93 3.30
CA GLN A 103 -20.89 -8.26 3.46
C GLN A 103 -19.79 -8.92 2.63
N ILE A 104 -19.73 -10.26 2.61
CA ILE A 104 -18.77 -11.01 1.78
C ILE A 104 -18.97 -10.69 0.29
N GLN A 105 -20.21 -10.62 -0.18
CA GLN A 105 -20.50 -10.26 -1.58
C GLN A 105 -20.06 -8.82 -1.92
N GLN A 106 -20.28 -7.87 -1.01
CA GLN A 106 -19.80 -6.49 -1.20
C GLN A 106 -18.28 -6.41 -1.25
N MET A 107 -17.59 -7.17 -0.39
CA MET A 107 -16.13 -7.26 -0.41
C MET A 107 -15.61 -7.85 -1.72
N GLN A 108 -16.20 -8.94 -2.19
CA GLN A 108 -15.84 -9.56 -3.48
C GLN A 108 -15.95 -8.55 -4.63
N LYS A 109 -17.07 -7.82 -4.71
CA LYS A 109 -17.26 -6.79 -5.73
C LYS A 109 -16.20 -5.69 -5.66
N SER A 110 -15.82 -5.28 -4.43
CA SER A 110 -14.80 -4.26 -4.21
C SER A 110 -13.41 -4.73 -4.63
N ILE A 111 -13.08 -6.01 -4.39
CA ILE A 111 -11.82 -6.63 -4.82
C ILE A 111 -11.75 -6.67 -6.34
N THR A 112 -12.81 -7.12 -7.02
CA THR A 112 -12.84 -7.16 -8.50
C THR A 112 -12.64 -5.77 -9.11
N LEU A 113 -13.30 -4.75 -8.56
CA LEU A 113 -13.10 -3.36 -9.01
C LEU A 113 -11.65 -2.89 -8.79
N LEU A 114 -11.04 -3.28 -7.67
CA LEU A 114 -9.64 -2.96 -7.38
C LEU A 114 -8.69 -3.65 -8.37
N GLU A 115 -8.93 -4.91 -8.69
CA GLU A 115 -8.14 -5.67 -9.68
C GLU A 115 -8.21 -5.02 -11.07
N GLU A 116 -9.40 -4.60 -11.50
CA GLU A 116 -9.58 -3.87 -12.77
C GLU A 116 -8.79 -2.55 -12.80
N ASN A 117 -8.85 -1.78 -11.70
CA ASN A 117 -8.11 -0.52 -11.59
C ASN A 117 -6.59 -0.73 -11.60
N VAL A 118 -6.10 -1.76 -10.91
CA VAL A 118 -4.66 -2.12 -10.92
C VAL A 118 -4.21 -2.55 -12.31
N ALA A 119 -5.02 -3.35 -13.02
CA ALA A 119 -4.71 -3.76 -14.39
C ALA A 119 -4.63 -2.55 -15.33
N TYR A 120 -5.58 -1.60 -15.22
CA TYR A 120 -5.56 -0.37 -15.99
C TYR A 120 -4.32 0.49 -15.71
N LEU A 121 -3.98 0.67 -14.43
CA LEU A 121 -2.79 1.44 -14.03
C LEU A 121 -1.51 0.81 -14.55
N ASN A 122 -1.36 -0.51 -14.49
CA ASN A 122 -0.19 -1.20 -15.02
C ASN A 122 -0.03 -1.02 -16.54
N LEU A 123 -1.13 -1.03 -17.29
CA LEU A 123 -1.09 -0.76 -18.73
C LEU A 123 -0.71 0.68 -19.03
N SER A 124 -1.30 1.64 -18.30
CA SER A 124 -0.97 3.06 -18.44
C SER A 124 0.48 3.35 -18.06
N ASP A 125 0.98 2.76 -16.99
CA ASP A 125 2.36 2.96 -16.53
C ASP A 125 3.36 2.42 -17.55
N LYS A 126 3.06 1.28 -18.17
CA LYS A 126 3.86 0.72 -19.26
C LYS A 126 3.92 1.66 -20.48
N ASP A 127 2.80 2.23 -20.90
CA ASP A 127 2.74 3.20 -22.01
C ASP A 127 3.52 4.48 -21.70
N VAL A 128 3.39 5.00 -20.47
CA VAL A 128 4.16 6.16 -20.00
C VAL A 128 5.66 5.85 -19.98
N HIS A 129 6.05 4.68 -19.49
CA HIS A 129 7.44 4.26 -19.45
C HIS A 129 8.04 4.15 -20.86
N GLU A 130 7.29 3.57 -21.81
CA GLU A 130 7.72 3.46 -23.22
C GLU A 130 7.91 4.85 -23.86
N LYS A 131 6.99 5.79 -23.61
CA LYS A 131 7.10 7.18 -24.08
C LYS A 131 8.31 7.90 -23.51
N VAL A 132 8.57 7.74 -22.21
CA VAL A 132 9.76 8.33 -21.54
C VAL A 132 11.04 7.74 -22.12
N LEU A 133 11.07 6.43 -22.36
CA LEU A 133 12.25 5.76 -22.92
C LEU A 133 12.53 6.24 -24.35
N HIS A 134 11.49 6.39 -25.17
CA HIS A 134 11.61 6.95 -26.52
C HIS A 134 12.11 8.40 -26.49
N ALA A 135 11.53 9.25 -25.65
CA ALA A 135 11.96 10.64 -25.51
C ALA A 135 13.42 10.76 -25.05
N ASN A 136 13.85 9.93 -24.10
CA ASN A 136 15.25 9.89 -23.64
C ASN A 136 16.22 9.46 -24.75
N VAL A 137 15.82 8.50 -25.59
CA VAL A 137 16.64 8.07 -26.74
C VAL A 137 16.79 9.23 -27.74
N GLU A 138 15.68 9.89 -28.10
CA GLU A 138 15.72 11.06 -28.98
C GLU A 138 16.59 12.20 -28.40
N GLU A 139 16.44 12.49 -27.11
CA GLU A 139 17.24 13.52 -26.42
C GLU A 139 18.74 13.19 -26.44
N SER A 140 19.09 11.91 -26.23
CA SER A 140 20.47 11.44 -26.32
C SER A 140 21.07 11.68 -27.72
N GLU A 141 20.30 11.45 -28.79
CA GLU A 141 20.75 11.72 -30.16
C GLU A 141 20.99 13.22 -30.39
N TYR A 142 20.14 14.08 -29.84
CA TYR A 142 20.34 15.53 -29.90
C TYR A 142 21.61 15.96 -29.16
N PHE A 143 21.87 15.41 -27.97
CA PHE A 143 23.11 15.69 -27.24
C PHE A 143 24.35 15.23 -28.00
N GLU A 144 24.32 14.08 -28.66
CA GLU A 144 25.43 13.60 -29.48
C GLU A 144 25.71 14.53 -30.67
N LYS A 145 24.66 15.02 -31.34
CA LYS A 145 24.79 16.03 -32.41
C LYS A 145 25.39 17.33 -31.88
N ILE A 146 24.93 17.82 -30.72
CA ILE A 146 25.47 19.04 -30.10
C ILE A 146 26.95 18.85 -29.75
N ALA A 147 27.32 17.73 -29.12
CA ALA A 147 28.71 17.43 -28.76
C ALA A 147 29.61 17.35 -30.01
N THR A 148 29.11 16.72 -31.07
CA THR A 148 29.82 16.64 -32.36
C THR A 148 30.02 18.02 -32.97
N ASN A 149 28.99 18.86 -32.98
CA ASN A 149 29.09 20.24 -33.46
C ASN A 149 30.05 21.08 -32.63
N GLN A 150 30.01 20.97 -31.30
CA GLN A 150 30.94 21.65 -30.39
C GLN A 150 32.40 21.26 -30.68
N LYS A 151 32.66 19.97 -30.92
CA LYS A 151 34.00 19.49 -31.30
C LYS A 151 34.46 20.05 -32.65
N ALA A 152 33.55 20.14 -33.62
CA ALA A 152 33.83 20.74 -34.92
C ALA A 152 34.16 22.24 -34.78
N PHE A 153 33.38 22.98 -33.99
CA PHE A 153 33.66 24.39 -33.69
C PHE A 153 35.00 24.58 -32.99
N MET A 154 35.35 23.72 -32.02
CA MET A 154 36.62 23.83 -31.32
C MET A 154 37.81 23.64 -32.26
N THR A 155 37.74 22.65 -33.16
CA THR A 155 38.75 22.46 -34.22
C THR A 155 38.91 23.69 -35.10
N GLN A 156 37.81 24.38 -35.44
CA GLN A 156 37.88 25.62 -36.22
C GLN A 156 38.53 26.77 -35.44
N PHE A 157 38.21 26.91 -34.14
CA PHE A 157 38.85 27.88 -33.27
C PHE A 157 40.36 27.65 -33.15
N ASP A 158 40.79 26.40 -32.99
CA ASP A 158 42.21 26.03 -32.95
C ASP A 158 42.92 26.41 -34.27
N ALA A 159 42.28 26.17 -35.41
CA ALA A 159 42.82 26.54 -36.72
C ALA A 159 42.93 28.06 -36.89
N ILE A 160 41.93 28.82 -36.42
CA ILE A 160 41.97 30.30 -36.43
C ILE A 160 43.09 30.81 -35.52
N HIS A 161 43.22 30.26 -34.31
CA HIS A 161 44.27 30.64 -33.37
C HIS A 161 45.66 30.39 -33.97
N LYS A 162 45.87 29.22 -34.57
CA LYS A 162 47.13 28.89 -35.26
C LYS A 162 47.42 29.87 -36.39
N ARG A 163 46.43 30.18 -37.22
CA ARG A 163 46.58 31.16 -38.31
C ARG A 163 46.89 32.56 -37.80
N GLN A 164 46.32 32.95 -36.65
CA GLN A 164 46.63 34.22 -36.00
C GLN A 164 48.08 34.25 -35.51
N GLU A 165 48.57 33.16 -34.93
CA GLU A 165 49.96 33.02 -34.48
C GLU A 165 50.94 33.12 -35.67
N GLU A 166 50.69 32.37 -36.74
CA GLU A 166 51.47 32.44 -37.99
C GLU A 166 51.47 33.85 -38.59
N MET A 167 50.32 34.54 -38.57
CA MET A 167 50.21 35.92 -39.06
C MET A 167 51.01 36.91 -38.19
N LEU A 168 50.99 36.74 -36.86
CA LEU A 168 51.79 37.58 -35.95
C LEU A 168 53.29 37.37 -36.17
N GLU A 169 53.71 36.14 -36.43
CA GLU A 169 55.10 35.81 -36.79
C GLU A 169 55.52 36.49 -38.09
N CYS A 170 54.71 36.40 -39.15
CA CYS A 170 54.97 37.10 -40.42
C CYS A 170 55.03 38.64 -40.25
N ILE A 171 54.14 39.22 -39.44
CA ILE A 171 54.16 40.67 -39.15
C ILE A 171 55.45 41.03 -38.40
N SER A 172 55.89 40.20 -37.45
CA SER A 172 57.14 40.40 -36.73
C SER A 172 58.34 40.35 -37.67
N GLU A 173 58.45 39.32 -38.53
CA GLU A 173 59.52 39.18 -39.53
C GLU A 173 59.55 40.39 -40.48
N PHE A 174 58.39 40.78 -41.01
CA PHE A 174 58.28 41.94 -41.88
C PHE A 174 58.76 43.23 -41.19
N THR A 175 58.34 43.45 -39.94
CA THR A 175 58.64 44.68 -39.20
C THR A 175 60.10 44.74 -38.75
N GLN A 176 60.68 43.60 -38.35
CA GLN A 176 62.02 43.55 -37.76
C GLN A 176 63.14 43.35 -38.79
N GLU A 177 62.87 42.63 -39.88
CA GLU A 177 63.90 42.35 -40.90
C GLU A 177 63.65 43.10 -42.20
N LYS A 178 62.46 42.94 -42.80
CA LYS A 178 62.20 43.46 -44.15
C LYS A 178 62.08 44.98 -44.20
N LEU A 179 61.49 45.60 -43.17
CA LEU A 179 61.31 47.04 -43.11
C LEU A 179 62.65 47.80 -42.94
N PRO A 180 63.56 47.38 -42.03
CA PRO A 180 64.91 47.97 -41.95
C PRO A 180 65.78 47.71 -43.19
N ASP A 181 65.66 46.54 -43.83
CA ASP A 181 66.35 46.26 -45.09
C ASP A 181 65.90 47.23 -46.19
N LEU A 182 64.59 47.47 -46.30
CA LEU A 182 64.03 48.43 -47.25
C LEU A 182 64.55 49.85 -46.96
N ASP A 183 64.54 50.28 -45.70
CA ASP A 183 65.06 51.59 -45.29
C ASP A 183 66.55 51.74 -45.64
N THR A 184 67.33 50.67 -45.46
CA THR A 184 68.75 50.63 -45.83
C THR A 184 68.95 50.78 -47.35
N VAL A 185 68.14 50.08 -48.16
CA VAL A 185 68.20 50.20 -49.63
C VAL A 185 67.79 51.60 -50.08
N VAL A 186 66.76 52.19 -49.45
CA VAL A 186 66.30 53.55 -49.73
C VAL A 186 67.38 54.57 -49.37
N HIS A 187 67.99 54.48 -48.19
CA HIS A 187 69.11 55.33 -47.79
C HIS A 187 70.28 55.24 -48.77
N ARG A 188 70.66 54.02 -49.20
CA ARG A 188 71.72 53.83 -50.20
C ARG A 188 71.37 54.49 -51.54
N HIS A 189 70.11 54.45 -51.97
CA HIS A 189 69.69 55.14 -53.20
C HIS A 189 69.72 56.66 -53.05
N ILE A 190 69.30 57.20 -51.90
CA ILE A 190 69.39 58.63 -51.59
C ILE A 190 70.85 59.09 -51.63
N ASP A 191 71.76 58.32 -51.03
CA ASP A 191 73.20 58.61 -51.05
C ASP A 191 73.77 58.58 -52.47
N MET A 192 73.40 57.58 -53.29
CA MET A 192 73.83 57.53 -54.70
C MET A 192 73.34 58.73 -55.50
N LEU A 193 72.07 59.12 -55.33
CA LEU A 193 71.51 60.31 -55.99
C LEU A 193 72.24 61.58 -55.55
N ARG A 194 72.53 61.71 -54.25
CA ARG A 194 73.27 62.85 -53.70
C ARG A 194 74.69 62.94 -54.27
N ILE A 195 75.40 61.81 -54.38
CA ILE A 195 76.74 61.76 -54.98
C ILE A 195 76.67 62.13 -56.46
N ALA A 196 75.73 61.56 -57.21
CA ALA A 196 75.56 61.85 -58.64
C ALA A 196 75.23 63.34 -58.89
N GLU A 197 74.38 63.94 -58.06
CA GLU A 197 74.06 65.37 -58.12
C GLU A 197 75.28 66.24 -57.79
N GLN A 198 76.06 65.85 -56.78
CA GLN A 198 77.26 66.58 -56.39
C GLN A 198 78.37 66.48 -57.46
N ASP A 199 78.55 65.31 -58.07
CA ASP A 199 79.45 65.13 -59.21
C ASP A 199 78.97 65.92 -60.44
N HIS A 200 77.67 65.94 -60.70
CA HIS A 200 77.09 66.75 -61.77
C HIS A 200 77.33 68.25 -61.55
N PHE A 201 77.11 68.74 -60.32
CA PHE A 201 77.42 70.12 -59.94
C PHE A 201 78.91 70.44 -60.09
N ASN A 202 79.80 69.53 -59.68
CA ASN A 202 81.25 69.69 -59.83
C ASN A 202 81.67 69.73 -61.30
N GLN A 203 81.06 68.91 -62.17
CA GLN A 203 81.31 68.93 -63.62
C GLN A 203 80.86 70.26 -64.24
N ILE A 204 79.68 70.77 -63.87
CA ILE A 204 79.19 72.08 -64.32
C ILE A 204 80.13 73.19 -63.85
N LYS A 205 80.55 73.16 -62.58
CA LYS A 205 81.47 74.13 -62.01
C LYS A 205 82.81 74.14 -62.75
N ASN A 206 83.40 72.97 -62.99
CA ASN A 206 84.67 72.86 -63.70
C ASN A 206 84.55 73.35 -65.16
N ALA A 207 83.41 73.10 -65.82
CA ALA A 207 83.13 73.60 -67.17
C ALA A 207 82.91 75.13 -67.22
N MET A 208 82.55 75.78 -66.10
CA MET A 208 82.44 77.24 -65.99
C MET A 208 83.76 77.92 -65.57
N GLU A 209 84.73 77.16 -65.04
CA GLU A 209 86.07 77.63 -64.68
C GLU A 209 87.10 77.46 -65.83
N THR A 210 86.63 77.18 -67.06
CA THR A 210 87.43 77.18 -68.31
C THR A 210 86.97 78.31 -69.24
#